data_AF-A0A5N6TM30-F1
#
_entry.id   AF-A0A5N6TM30-F1
#
_cell.length_a   1.000
_cell.length_b   1.000
_cell.length_c   1.000
_cell.angle_alpha   90.00
_cell.angle_beta   90.00
_cell.angle_gamma   90.00
#
_symmetry.space_group_name_H-M   'P 1'
#
loop_
_entity.id
_entity.type
_entity.pdbx_description
1 polymer ?
#
loop_
_entity_poly.entity_id
_entity_poly.type
_entity_poly.pdbx_seq_one_letter_code
_entity_poly.pdbx_strand_id
1 'polypeptide(L)'
;MALDLVVQFISFQLLHSFSFLISSNTLDNAVTMVWRYLSGADDGYLPGGIAIIDLVSIAISSLIDYYFSHVVATMLILESERLHAMGQSTTEFVRNIHEPPTTRSVTRTTAFLYSSGGPQMLLRGMKAGITYYTALYTLTFIIHNVFLRHQSLRPIARLIATALLTELHMTWTHSIISTTSPTASVSKLRHNRRIWTRLLVPSLVCASAQTIIDYLPEAVSHSYDKLFSHIDPDSLPLHFLAYYDTFTILPALILRMGVVLPASIALTLVEANFLPESETTIVPAAKDRRARMSALVWGKISKVRSGFGGVYGLVRRSTYFWLWELHLKRGFLRTACDLLALTLGSMLLDLEK
;
A
#
# COMPACT_ATOMS: atom_id res chain seq x y z
N MET A 1 -7.02 -24.75 26.59
CA MET A 1 -6.91 -25.49 25.31
C MET A 1 -7.64 -24.82 24.16
N ALA A 2 -8.98 -24.73 24.13
CA ALA A 2 -9.70 -24.03 23.04
C ALA A 2 -9.44 -22.50 23.01
N LEU A 3 -9.31 -21.89 24.19
CA LEU A 3 -9.05 -20.44 24.33
C LEU A 3 -7.62 -20.07 23.93
N ASP A 4 -6.64 -20.94 24.21
CA ASP A 4 -5.24 -20.77 23.79
C ASP A 4 -5.09 -20.91 22.28
N LEU A 5 -5.85 -21.84 21.65
CA LEU A 5 -5.94 -21.99 20.20
C LEU A 5 -6.56 -20.76 19.53
N VAL A 6 -7.60 -20.17 20.13
CA VAL A 6 -8.22 -18.94 19.63
C VAL A 6 -7.27 -17.75 19.80
N VAL A 7 -6.57 -17.62 20.92
CA VAL A 7 -5.58 -16.55 21.12
C VAL A 7 -4.37 -16.73 20.20
N GLN A 8 -3.89 -17.95 19.98
CA GLN A 8 -2.83 -18.24 19.01
C GLN A 8 -3.29 -18.01 17.59
N PHE A 9 -4.51 -18.39 17.23
CA PHE A 9 -5.08 -18.14 15.91
C PHE A 9 -5.33 -16.65 15.66
N ILE A 10 -5.82 -15.89 16.66
CA ILE A 10 -5.99 -14.44 16.58
C ILE A 10 -4.63 -13.74 16.54
N SER A 11 -3.65 -14.20 17.33
CA SER A 11 -2.30 -13.63 17.31
C SER A 11 -1.62 -13.91 15.98
N PHE A 12 -1.73 -15.14 15.47
CA PHE A 12 -1.26 -15.58 14.16
C PHE A 12 -2.00 -14.85 13.02
N GLN A 13 -3.31 -14.63 13.12
CA GLN A 13 -4.06 -13.90 12.10
C GLN A 13 -3.85 -12.40 12.14
N LEU A 14 -3.70 -11.81 13.33
CA LEU A 14 -3.25 -10.43 13.46
C LEU A 14 -1.83 -10.32 12.90
N LEU A 15 -0.94 -11.27 13.18
CA LEU A 15 0.40 -11.34 12.62
C LEU A 15 0.43 -11.53 11.12
N HIS A 16 -0.41 -12.42 10.59
CA HIS A 16 -0.56 -12.72 9.18
C HIS A 16 -1.16 -11.53 8.46
N SER A 17 -2.13 -10.85 9.08
CA SER A 17 -2.68 -9.59 8.61
C SER A 17 -1.72 -8.43 8.76
N PHE A 18 -0.80 -8.44 9.74
CA PHE A 18 0.31 -7.49 9.85
C PHE A 18 1.39 -7.81 8.81
N SER A 19 1.69 -9.07 8.55
CA SER A 19 2.59 -9.56 7.49
C SER A 19 2.04 -9.27 6.09
N PHE A 20 0.72 -9.30 5.92
CA PHE A 20 0.02 -8.84 4.71
C PHE A 20 -0.21 -7.33 4.66
N LEU A 21 -0.30 -6.66 5.81
CA LEU A 21 -0.11 -5.22 5.85
C LEU A 21 1.28 -4.96 5.27
N ILE A 22 2.30 -5.67 5.70
CA ILE A 22 3.71 -5.55 5.34
C ILE A 22 3.95 -5.85 3.85
N SER A 23 3.30 -6.87 3.27
CA SER A 23 3.66 -7.33 1.95
C SER A 23 2.76 -6.89 0.79
N SER A 24 3.39 -6.50 -0.31
CA SER A 24 2.77 -6.33 -1.63
C SER A 24 2.35 -7.67 -2.29
N ASN A 25 2.55 -8.79 -1.59
CA ASN A 25 2.38 -10.15 -2.10
C ASN A 25 0.93 -10.55 -2.41
N THR A 26 -0.10 -9.71 -2.18
CA THR A 26 -1.47 -10.06 -2.61
C THR A 26 -1.52 -10.33 -4.11
N LEU A 27 -0.81 -9.52 -4.92
CA LEU A 27 -0.76 -9.74 -6.37
C LEU A 27 0.24 -10.84 -6.76
N ASP A 28 1.37 -10.99 -6.08
CA ASP A 28 2.29 -12.12 -6.33
C ASP A 28 1.62 -13.47 -6.00
N ASN A 29 0.84 -13.54 -4.92
CA ASN A 29 0.05 -14.72 -4.56
C ASN A 29 -1.10 -14.95 -5.55
N ALA A 30 -1.77 -13.87 -5.99
CA ALA A 30 -2.78 -13.96 -7.03
C ALA A 30 -2.21 -14.45 -8.36
N VAL A 31 -1.06 -13.92 -8.78
CA VAL A 31 -0.39 -14.29 -10.03
C VAL A 31 0.14 -15.71 -9.95
N THR A 32 0.74 -16.12 -8.84
CA THR A 32 1.19 -17.51 -8.65
C THR A 32 0.03 -18.49 -8.55
N MET A 33 -1.07 -18.11 -7.91
CA MET A 33 -2.29 -18.93 -7.85
C MET A 33 -2.96 -19.06 -9.22
N VAL A 34 -3.14 -17.95 -9.94
CA VAL A 34 -3.68 -17.93 -11.31
C VAL A 34 -2.75 -18.70 -12.24
N TRP A 35 -1.43 -18.54 -12.10
CA TRP A 35 -0.47 -19.31 -12.87
C TRP A 35 -0.58 -20.80 -12.59
N ARG A 36 -0.68 -21.23 -11.33
CA ARG A 36 -0.89 -22.64 -10.96
C ARG A 36 -2.20 -23.20 -11.51
N TYR A 37 -3.27 -22.41 -11.43
CA TYR A 37 -4.58 -22.76 -11.97
C TYR A 37 -4.55 -22.91 -13.50
N LEU A 38 -3.92 -21.96 -14.20
CA LEU A 38 -3.79 -21.98 -15.67
C LEU A 38 -2.79 -23.02 -16.18
N SER A 39 -1.73 -23.30 -15.44
CA SER A 39 -0.69 -24.24 -15.84
C SER A 39 -1.11 -25.71 -15.70
N GLY A 40 -2.30 -25.98 -15.15
CA GLY A 40 -2.78 -27.34 -14.93
C GLY A 40 -1.78 -28.19 -14.15
N ALA A 41 -1.03 -27.56 -13.22
CA ALA A 41 -0.04 -28.25 -12.40
C ALA A 41 -0.80 -29.13 -11.40
N ASP A 42 -1.09 -30.32 -11.89
CA ASP A 42 -1.78 -31.44 -11.27
C ASP A 42 -0.98 -31.87 -10.03
N ASP A 43 -1.49 -31.56 -8.84
CA ASP A 43 -1.17 -32.24 -7.57
C ASP A 43 -2.33 -31.94 -6.59
N GLY A 44 -3.53 -32.41 -6.95
CA GLY A 44 -4.73 -32.32 -6.11
C GLY A 44 -5.70 -31.23 -6.56
N TYR A 45 -6.79 -31.64 -7.22
CA TYR A 45 -7.94 -30.79 -7.48
C TYR A 45 -8.43 -30.17 -6.16
N LEU A 46 -8.12 -28.90 -5.92
CA LEU A 46 -8.93 -28.07 -5.03
C LEU A 46 -10.33 -28.07 -5.65
N PRO A 47 -11.38 -28.46 -4.92
CA PRO A 47 -12.75 -28.41 -5.41
C PRO A 47 -13.01 -27.05 -6.04
N GLY A 48 -13.65 -27.02 -7.21
CA GLY A 48 -13.82 -25.78 -7.99
C GLY A 48 -14.43 -24.63 -7.18
N GLY A 49 -15.23 -24.95 -6.15
CA GLY A 49 -15.76 -23.97 -5.22
C GLY A 49 -14.72 -23.29 -4.32
N ILE A 50 -13.66 -23.99 -3.87
CA ILE A 50 -12.59 -23.38 -3.06
C ILE A 50 -11.78 -22.40 -3.90
N ALA A 51 -11.45 -22.76 -5.14
CA ALA A 51 -10.75 -21.88 -6.06
C ALA A 51 -11.50 -20.56 -6.33
N ILE A 52 -12.84 -20.63 -6.42
CA ILE A 52 -13.69 -19.43 -6.58
C ILE A 52 -13.67 -18.57 -5.31
N ILE A 53 -13.75 -19.17 -4.12
CA ILE A 53 -13.69 -18.45 -2.84
C ILE A 53 -12.36 -17.70 -2.71
N ASP A 54 -11.25 -18.36 -3.03
CA ASP A 54 -9.92 -17.75 -2.97
C ASP A 54 -9.76 -16.61 -3.98
N LEU A 55 -10.25 -16.78 -5.22
CA LEU A 55 -10.24 -15.72 -6.23
C LEU A 55 -11.03 -14.49 -5.77
N VAL A 56 -12.21 -14.71 -5.19
CA VAL A 56 -13.06 -13.65 -4.63
C VAL A 56 -12.37 -12.98 -3.45
N SER A 57 -11.75 -13.74 -2.56
CA SER A 57 -10.99 -13.22 -1.41
C SER A 57 -9.83 -12.32 -1.86
N ILE A 58 -9.08 -12.77 -2.86
CA ILE A 58 -7.98 -12.00 -3.46
C ILE A 58 -8.50 -10.70 -4.08
N ALA A 59 -9.62 -10.75 -4.80
CA ALA A 59 -10.22 -9.57 -5.43
C ALA A 59 -10.69 -8.56 -4.38
N ILE A 60 -11.35 -9.02 -3.32
CA ILE A 60 -11.81 -8.19 -2.19
C ILE A 60 -10.61 -7.58 -1.46
N SER A 61 -9.60 -8.38 -1.13
CA SER A 61 -8.38 -7.92 -0.47
C SER A 61 -7.65 -6.86 -1.30
N SER A 62 -7.56 -7.07 -2.62
CA SER A 62 -6.95 -6.11 -3.55
C SER A 62 -7.74 -4.79 -3.60
N LEU A 63 -9.08 -4.86 -3.54
CA LEU A 63 -9.94 -3.68 -3.52
C LEU A 63 -9.81 -2.91 -2.20
N ILE A 64 -9.75 -3.62 -1.07
CA ILE A 64 -9.50 -3.03 0.26
C ILE A 64 -8.13 -2.33 0.27
N ASP A 65 -7.09 -3.00 -0.23
CA ASP A 65 -5.74 -2.45 -0.30
C ASP A 65 -5.69 -1.21 -1.20
N TYR A 66 -6.32 -1.25 -2.38
CA TYR A 66 -6.43 -0.10 -3.26
C TYR A 66 -7.14 1.07 -2.56
N TYR A 67 -8.30 0.81 -1.96
CA TYR A 67 -9.14 1.85 -1.39
C TYR A 67 -8.49 2.51 -0.16
N PHE A 68 -8.06 1.73 0.83
CA PHE A 68 -7.48 2.28 2.06
C PHE A 68 -6.08 2.85 1.83
N SER A 69 -5.22 2.13 1.11
CA SER A 69 -3.80 2.46 1.03
C SER A 69 -3.49 3.55 0.01
N HIS A 70 -4.35 3.72 -1.00
CA HIS A 70 -4.12 4.69 -2.07
C HIS A 70 -5.19 5.77 -2.07
N VAL A 71 -6.48 5.43 -2.15
CA VAL A 71 -7.55 6.43 -2.25
C VAL A 71 -7.69 7.25 -0.97
N VAL A 72 -8.01 6.59 0.16
CA VAL A 72 -8.24 7.29 1.44
C VAL A 72 -6.95 7.89 1.97
N ALA A 73 -5.82 7.17 1.90
CA ALA A 73 -4.53 7.68 2.34
C ALA A 73 -4.11 8.95 1.58
N THR A 74 -4.21 8.97 0.25
CA THR A 74 -3.88 10.14 -0.57
C THR A 74 -4.78 11.32 -0.25
N MET A 75 -6.10 11.10 -0.15
CA MET A 75 -7.04 12.16 0.20
C MET A 75 -6.78 12.71 1.60
N LEU A 76 -6.44 11.85 2.57
CA LEU A 76 -6.09 12.22 3.94
C LEU A 76 -4.81 13.06 4.02
N ILE A 77 -3.77 12.65 3.29
CA ILE A 77 -2.52 13.40 3.20
C ILE A 77 -2.80 14.81 2.67
N LEU A 78 -3.52 14.92 1.56
CA LEU A 78 -3.77 16.19 0.89
C LEU A 78 -4.73 17.10 1.66
N GLU A 79 -5.81 16.57 2.23
CA GLU A 79 -6.73 17.34 3.08
C GLU A 79 -6.00 17.87 4.31
N SER A 80 -5.13 17.06 4.93
CA SER A 80 -4.40 17.47 6.14
C SER A 80 -3.42 18.63 5.92
N GLU A 81 -2.70 18.63 4.79
CA GLU A 81 -1.78 19.72 4.43
C GLU A 81 -2.56 20.98 4.05
N ARG A 82 -3.70 20.81 3.37
CA ARG A 82 -4.56 21.92 2.99
C ARG A 82 -5.19 22.62 4.20
N LEU A 83 -5.72 21.88 5.16
CA LEU A 83 -6.26 22.44 6.41
C LEU A 83 -5.19 23.21 7.18
N HIS A 84 -3.94 22.73 7.16
CA HIS A 84 -2.83 23.42 7.81
C HIS A 84 -2.50 24.76 7.14
N ALA A 85 -2.41 24.79 5.82
CA ALA A 85 -2.11 26.02 5.09
C ALA A 85 -3.20 27.09 5.26
N MET A 86 -4.48 26.68 5.32
CA MET A 86 -5.58 27.60 5.58
C MET A 86 -5.49 28.22 6.99
N GLY A 87 -5.13 27.41 7.99
CA GLY A 87 -4.93 27.86 9.38
C GLY A 87 -3.78 28.85 9.59
N GLN A 88 -2.88 29.02 8.61
CA GLN A 88 -1.82 30.04 8.66
C GLN A 88 -2.25 31.39 8.07
N SER A 89 -3.37 31.47 7.34
CA SER A 89 -3.73 32.65 6.53
C SER A 89 -4.86 33.53 7.07
N THR A 90 -5.56 33.13 8.13
CA THR A 90 -6.74 33.87 8.65
C THR A 90 -6.79 33.92 10.17
N THR A 91 -7.27 35.06 10.69
CA THR A 91 -7.60 35.34 12.11
C THR A 91 -8.77 34.52 12.66
N GLU A 92 -9.27 33.54 11.90
CA GLU A 92 -10.31 32.57 12.30
C GLU A 92 -9.73 31.43 13.18
N PHE A 93 -8.70 31.76 13.95
CA PHE A 93 -7.84 30.87 14.73
C PHE A 93 -8.59 30.14 15.85
N VAL A 94 -9.76 30.63 16.30
CA VAL A 94 -10.42 30.10 17.50
C VAL A 94 -11.44 29.01 17.20
N ARG A 95 -11.94 28.85 15.95
CA ARG A 95 -13.02 27.88 15.66
C ARG A 95 -12.58 26.62 14.89
N ASN A 96 -11.48 26.68 14.12
CA ASN A 96 -11.05 25.59 13.23
C ASN A 96 -9.90 24.71 13.76
N ILE A 97 -9.36 24.97 14.95
CA ILE A 97 -8.22 24.19 15.51
C ILE A 97 -8.63 22.77 15.95
N HIS A 98 -9.93 22.44 15.97
CA HIS A 98 -10.42 21.15 16.49
C HIS A 98 -11.18 20.27 15.49
N GLU A 99 -11.39 20.69 14.25
CA GLU A 99 -12.08 19.82 13.30
C GLU A 99 -11.07 18.86 12.63
N PRO A 100 -11.16 17.54 12.90
CA PRO A 100 -10.34 16.56 12.19
C PRO A 100 -10.70 16.56 10.70
N PRO A 101 -9.76 16.17 9.81
CA PRO A 101 -10.06 16.09 8.39
C PRO A 101 -11.25 15.16 8.15
N THR A 102 -12.10 15.53 7.19
CA THR A 102 -13.28 14.75 6.77
C THR A 102 -12.86 13.33 6.41
N THR A 103 -11.70 13.19 5.79
CA THR A 103 -11.06 11.94 5.38
C THR A 103 -10.59 11.04 6.53
N ARG A 104 -10.60 11.51 7.78
CA ARG A 104 -10.33 10.66 8.95
C ARG A 104 -11.38 9.56 9.10
N SER A 105 -12.63 9.89 8.76
CA SER A 105 -13.72 8.93 8.74
C SER A 105 -13.83 8.34 7.33
N VAL A 106 -13.57 7.04 7.23
CA VAL A 106 -13.69 6.30 5.96
C VAL A 106 -15.10 6.44 5.41
N THR A 107 -16.13 6.32 6.26
CA THR A 107 -17.53 6.47 5.84
C THR A 107 -17.84 7.87 5.32
N ARG A 108 -17.32 8.93 5.95
CA ARG A 108 -17.47 10.30 5.42
C ARG A 108 -16.70 10.48 4.11
N THR A 109 -15.52 9.89 3.98
CA THR A 109 -14.74 9.89 2.72
C THR A 109 -15.52 9.22 1.60
N THR A 110 -16.08 8.03 1.85
CA THR A 110 -16.92 7.32 0.89
C THR A 110 -18.14 8.13 0.51
N ALA A 111 -18.87 8.66 1.50
CA ALA A 111 -20.05 9.47 1.27
C ALA A 111 -19.73 10.72 0.43
N PHE A 112 -18.61 11.37 0.71
CA PHE A 112 -18.14 12.53 -0.05
C PHE A 112 -17.75 12.17 -1.50
N LEU A 113 -17.00 11.08 -1.71
CA LEU A 113 -16.62 10.64 -3.06
C LEU A 113 -17.85 10.19 -3.85
N TYR A 114 -18.79 9.51 -3.20
CA TYR A 114 -20.04 9.07 -3.78
C TYR A 114 -20.95 10.25 -4.15
N SER A 115 -21.06 11.27 -3.29
CA SER A 115 -21.85 12.47 -3.61
C SER A 115 -21.21 13.33 -4.70
N SER A 116 -19.88 13.27 -4.85
CA SER A 116 -19.14 14.05 -5.86
C SER A 116 -19.25 13.49 -7.27
N GLY A 117 -19.44 12.18 -7.44
CA GLY A 117 -19.51 11.56 -8.78
C GLY A 117 -19.86 10.08 -8.81
N GLY A 118 -20.58 9.59 -7.79
CA GLY A 118 -21.07 8.22 -7.70
C GLY A 118 -19.97 7.16 -7.46
N PRO A 119 -20.29 5.87 -7.67
CA PRO A 119 -19.36 4.77 -7.39
C PRO A 119 -18.14 4.77 -8.33
N GLN A 120 -18.25 5.37 -9.51
CA GLN A 120 -17.14 5.49 -10.46
C GLN A 120 -15.97 6.32 -9.91
N MET A 121 -16.24 7.28 -9.02
CA MET A 121 -15.18 8.08 -8.39
C MET A 121 -14.29 7.25 -7.46
N LEU A 122 -14.84 6.21 -6.82
CA LEU A 122 -14.07 5.32 -5.95
C LEU A 122 -13.06 4.48 -6.77
N LEU A 123 -13.48 4.02 -7.95
CA LEU A 123 -12.70 3.12 -8.80
C LEU A 123 -11.83 3.84 -9.85
N ARG A 124 -11.81 5.17 -9.83
CA ARG A 124 -11.22 5.96 -10.92
C ARG A 124 -9.72 5.74 -11.09
N GLY A 125 -9.00 5.65 -9.98
CA GLY A 125 -7.57 5.32 -9.96
C GLY A 125 -7.27 3.86 -10.25
N MET A 126 -8.27 2.98 -10.31
CA MET A 126 -8.04 1.54 -10.40
C MET A 126 -7.43 1.13 -11.74
N LYS A 127 -7.88 1.72 -12.84
CA LYS A 127 -7.29 1.43 -14.17
C LYS A 127 -5.82 1.81 -14.23
N ALA A 128 -5.46 3.02 -13.78
CA ALA A 128 -4.08 3.48 -13.74
C ALA A 128 -3.23 2.64 -12.76
N GLY A 129 -3.80 2.23 -11.63
CA GLY A 129 -3.15 1.33 -10.68
C GLY A 129 -2.86 -0.06 -11.25
N ILE A 130 -3.83 -0.66 -11.95
CA ILE A 130 -3.64 -1.95 -12.65
C ILE A 130 -2.52 -1.79 -13.69
N THR A 131 -2.56 -0.73 -14.52
CA THR A 131 -1.49 -0.46 -15.50
C THR A 131 -0.13 -0.33 -14.83
N TYR A 132 -0.05 0.38 -13.69
CA TYR A 132 1.17 0.54 -12.92
C TYR A 132 1.72 -0.79 -12.41
N TYR A 133 0.91 -1.60 -11.72
CA TYR A 133 1.36 -2.88 -11.20
C TYR A 133 1.74 -3.84 -12.32
N THR A 134 0.92 -3.99 -13.36
CA THR A 134 1.24 -4.86 -14.50
C THR A 134 2.56 -4.46 -15.15
N ALA A 135 2.80 -3.17 -15.36
CA ALA A 135 4.05 -2.68 -15.93
C ALA A 135 5.24 -2.89 -14.96
N LEU A 136 5.04 -2.67 -13.65
CA LEU A 136 6.06 -2.91 -12.63
C LEU A 136 6.49 -4.39 -12.59
N TYR A 137 5.53 -5.32 -12.58
CA TYR A 137 5.79 -6.76 -12.59
C TYR A 137 6.47 -7.21 -13.87
N THR A 138 5.95 -6.79 -15.03
CA THR A 138 6.53 -7.11 -16.33
C THR A 138 7.96 -6.61 -16.43
N LEU A 139 8.22 -5.36 -16.04
CA LEU A 139 9.56 -4.79 -16.11
C LEU A 139 10.51 -5.44 -15.10
N THR A 140 10.05 -5.74 -13.88
CA THR A 140 10.84 -6.47 -12.89
C THR A 140 11.22 -7.85 -13.41
N PHE A 141 10.27 -8.57 -14.03
CA PHE A 141 10.51 -9.87 -14.64
C PHE A 141 11.53 -9.79 -15.78
N ILE A 142 11.39 -8.81 -16.69
CA ILE A 142 12.33 -8.61 -17.80
C ILE A 142 13.73 -8.31 -17.26
N ILE A 143 13.86 -7.36 -16.32
CA ILE A 143 15.15 -6.98 -15.76
C ILE A 143 15.83 -8.16 -15.07
N HIS A 144 15.06 -8.93 -14.29
CA HIS A 144 15.56 -10.11 -13.60
C HIS A 144 16.05 -11.18 -14.58
N ASN A 145 15.22 -11.60 -15.55
CA ASN A 145 15.58 -12.69 -16.46
C ASN A 145 16.68 -12.32 -17.46
N VAL A 146 16.71 -11.06 -17.91
CA VAL A 146 17.66 -10.61 -18.94
C VAL A 146 19.00 -10.21 -18.33
N PHE A 147 18.99 -9.38 -17.28
CA PHE A 147 20.21 -8.75 -16.76
C PHE A 147 20.68 -9.34 -15.43
N LEU A 148 19.75 -9.76 -14.56
CA LEU A 148 20.03 -10.11 -13.17
C LEU A 148 19.60 -11.56 -12.87
N ARG A 149 20.13 -12.52 -13.65
CA ARG A 149 19.73 -13.94 -13.65
C ARG A 149 19.84 -14.66 -12.30
N HIS A 150 20.57 -14.10 -11.34
CA HIS A 150 20.72 -14.70 -10.02
C HIS A 150 19.53 -14.34 -9.12
N GLN A 151 18.93 -15.33 -8.45
CA GLN A 151 17.71 -15.16 -7.64
C GLN A 151 17.85 -14.05 -6.57
N SER A 152 19.02 -13.92 -5.95
CA SER A 152 19.31 -12.90 -4.94
C SER A 152 19.27 -11.45 -5.47
N LEU A 153 19.28 -11.26 -6.80
CA LEU A 153 19.24 -9.94 -7.43
C LEU A 153 17.81 -9.50 -7.80
N ARG A 154 16.79 -10.33 -7.56
CA ARG A 154 15.38 -9.99 -7.77
C ARG A 154 14.95 -8.70 -7.02
N PRO A 155 15.37 -8.47 -5.76
CA PRO A 155 15.19 -7.18 -5.06
C PRO A 155 15.67 -5.97 -5.87
N ILE A 156 16.87 -6.08 -6.46
CA ILE A 156 17.49 -4.99 -7.22
C ILE A 156 16.73 -4.74 -8.51
N ALA A 157 16.27 -5.80 -9.19
CA ALA A 157 15.43 -5.67 -10.38
C ALA A 157 14.16 -4.87 -10.09
N ARG A 158 13.52 -5.12 -8.93
CA ARG A 158 12.34 -4.40 -8.48
C ARG A 158 12.62 -2.92 -8.22
N LEU A 159 13.74 -2.59 -7.58
CA LEU A 159 14.14 -1.19 -7.34
C LEU A 159 14.37 -0.42 -8.65
N ILE A 160 15.05 -1.03 -9.62
CA ILE A 160 15.26 -0.44 -10.94
C ILE A 160 13.92 -0.24 -11.64
N ALA A 161 13.03 -1.24 -11.59
CA ALA A 161 11.71 -1.12 -12.19
C ALA A 161 10.91 0.03 -11.54
N THR A 162 10.87 0.13 -10.21
CA THR A 162 10.18 1.23 -9.53
C THR A 162 10.77 2.60 -9.89
N ALA A 163 12.10 2.72 -9.99
CA ALA A 163 12.76 3.94 -10.44
C ALA A 163 12.32 4.38 -11.84
N LEU A 164 12.20 3.42 -12.77
CA LEU A 164 11.77 3.67 -14.14
C LEU A 164 10.27 4.01 -14.23
N LEU A 165 9.43 3.41 -13.40
CA LEU A 165 7.97 3.63 -13.38
C LEU A 165 7.50 4.74 -12.43
N THR A 166 8.40 5.53 -11.85
CA THR A 166 8.02 6.64 -10.94
C THR A 166 7.05 7.64 -11.58
N GLU A 167 7.24 7.98 -12.85
CA GLU A 167 6.31 8.87 -13.57
C GLU A 167 4.93 8.22 -13.77
N LEU A 168 4.87 6.90 -13.94
CA LEU A 168 3.61 6.18 -14.04
C LEU A 168 2.89 6.11 -12.68
N HIS A 169 3.64 5.90 -11.59
CA HIS A 169 3.09 6.00 -10.23
C HIS A 169 2.49 7.40 -9.97
N MET A 170 3.18 8.47 -10.41
CA MET A 170 2.63 9.82 -10.36
C MET A 170 1.32 9.95 -11.14
N THR A 171 1.20 9.39 -12.35
CA THR A 171 -0.06 9.43 -13.11
C THR A 171 -1.19 8.68 -12.40
N TRP A 172 -0.87 7.60 -11.69
CA TRP A 172 -1.83 6.88 -10.87
C TRP A 172 -2.34 7.76 -9.72
N THR A 173 -1.45 8.43 -8.99
CA THR A 173 -1.83 9.43 -7.98
C THR A 173 -2.67 10.56 -8.57
N HIS A 174 -2.27 11.11 -9.72
CA HIS A 174 -3.04 12.16 -10.43
C HIS A 174 -4.43 11.68 -10.81
N SER A 175 -4.57 10.44 -11.25
CA SER A 175 -5.86 9.82 -11.58
C SER A 175 -6.79 9.69 -10.36
N ILE A 176 -6.25 9.56 -9.15
CA ILE A 176 -7.03 9.50 -7.90
C ILE A 176 -7.52 10.90 -7.51
N ILE A 177 -6.68 11.94 -7.67
CA ILE A 177 -6.93 13.26 -7.10
C ILE A 177 -7.58 14.26 -8.05
N SER A 178 -7.36 14.13 -9.37
CA SER A 178 -7.90 15.06 -10.38
C SER A 178 -9.43 14.90 -10.50
N THR A 179 -10.11 15.79 -11.20
CA THR A 179 -11.53 15.66 -11.61
C THR A 179 -11.70 15.17 -13.06
N THR A 180 -10.63 15.23 -13.86
CA THR A 180 -10.61 14.95 -15.31
C THR A 180 -10.39 13.47 -15.63
N SER A 181 -11.03 12.94 -16.68
CA SER A 181 -11.01 11.49 -16.97
C SER A 181 -9.60 10.84 -16.89
N PRO A 182 -9.46 9.70 -16.19
CA PRO A 182 -8.17 9.01 -15.98
C PRO A 182 -7.47 8.58 -17.28
N THR A 183 -8.22 8.26 -18.34
CA THR A 183 -7.69 7.83 -19.64
C THR A 183 -6.93 8.93 -20.39
N ALA A 184 -7.29 10.19 -20.14
CA ALA A 184 -6.59 11.32 -20.73
C ALA A 184 -5.26 11.62 -20.01
N SER A 185 -5.04 11.11 -18.79
CA SER A 185 -3.82 11.37 -18.01
C SER A 185 -2.66 10.47 -18.45
N VAL A 186 -2.90 9.16 -18.58
CA VAL A 186 -1.86 8.18 -18.98
C VAL A 186 -1.36 8.44 -20.41
N SER A 187 -2.26 8.79 -21.32
CA SER A 187 -1.92 9.10 -22.72
C SER A 187 -1.14 10.42 -22.89
N LYS A 188 -1.16 11.30 -21.89
CA LYS A 188 -0.41 12.57 -21.89
C LYS A 188 0.93 12.48 -21.17
N LEU A 189 1.34 11.29 -20.72
CA LEU A 189 2.60 11.10 -20.02
C LEU A 189 3.78 11.37 -20.97
N ARG A 190 4.41 12.54 -20.82
CA ARG A 190 5.64 12.90 -21.52
C ARG A 190 6.80 12.89 -20.54
N HIS A 191 7.81 12.09 -20.84
CA HIS A 191 8.99 11.97 -19.99
C HIS A 191 9.61 13.34 -19.71
N ASN A 192 9.85 13.64 -18.42
CA ASN A 192 10.47 14.88 -18.00
C ASN A 192 11.52 14.60 -16.93
N ARG A 193 12.79 14.63 -17.34
CA ARG A 193 13.95 14.38 -16.48
C ARG A 193 13.94 15.19 -15.17
N ARG A 194 13.42 16.42 -15.17
CA ARG A 194 13.35 17.26 -13.97
C ARG A 194 12.28 16.78 -12.98
N ILE A 195 11.18 16.22 -13.47
CA ILE A 195 10.10 15.62 -12.66
C ILE A 195 10.59 14.28 -12.14
N TRP A 196 11.11 13.43 -13.04
CA TRP A 196 11.64 12.12 -12.71
C TRP A 196 12.69 12.17 -11.59
N THR A 197 13.70 13.05 -11.70
CA THR A 197 14.75 13.20 -10.66
C THR A 197 14.21 13.63 -9.28
N ARG A 198 13.06 14.33 -9.24
CA ARG A 198 12.44 14.76 -7.98
C ARG A 198 11.58 13.66 -7.34
N LEU A 199 10.97 12.81 -8.16
CA LEU A 199 10.19 11.64 -7.71
C LEU A 199 11.08 10.46 -7.31
N LEU A 200 12.26 10.37 -7.91
CA LEU A 200 13.17 9.23 -7.76
C LEU A 200 13.53 8.96 -6.30
N VAL A 201 13.92 9.98 -5.54
CA VAL A 201 14.39 9.81 -4.15
C VAL A 201 13.31 9.24 -3.23
N PRO A 202 12.12 9.88 -3.06
CA PRO A 202 11.08 9.32 -2.18
C PRO A 202 10.57 7.97 -2.67
N SER A 203 10.50 7.75 -3.99
CA SER A 203 10.08 6.47 -4.55
C SER A 203 11.08 5.35 -4.25
N LEU A 204 12.38 5.58 -4.45
CA LEU A 204 13.42 4.61 -4.16
C LEU A 204 13.50 4.27 -2.67
N VAL A 205 13.38 5.27 -1.77
CA VAL A 205 13.36 5.03 -0.32
C VAL A 205 12.16 4.16 0.07
N CYS A 206 10.98 4.45 -0.48
CA CYS A 206 9.78 3.66 -0.25
C CYS A 206 9.96 2.23 -0.78
N ALA A 207 10.45 2.08 -2.01
CA ALA A 207 10.65 0.79 -2.67
C ALA A 207 11.73 -0.05 -1.98
N SER A 208 12.83 0.55 -1.52
CA SER A 208 13.88 -0.15 -0.78
C SER A 208 13.35 -0.68 0.55
N ALA A 209 12.61 0.14 1.28
CA ALA A 209 12.03 -0.28 2.55
C ALA A 209 11.00 -1.41 2.35
N GLN A 210 10.12 -1.29 1.34
CA GLN A 210 9.17 -2.35 0.99
C GLN A 210 9.88 -3.65 0.56
N THR A 211 10.94 -3.55 -0.23
CA THR A 211 11.68 -4.73 -0.69
C THR A 211 12.38 -5.46 0.45
N ILE A 212 12.95 -4.72 1.42
CA ILE A 212 13.53 -5.32 2.63
C ILE A 212 12.45 -6.03 3.44
N ILE A 213 11.28 -5.39 3.58
CA ILE A 213 10.10 -5.95 4.23
C ILE A 213 9.68 -7.27 3.57
N ASP A 214 9.60 -7.31 2.24
CA ASP A 214 9.18 -8.49 1.47
C ASP A 214 10.20 -9.63 1.56
N TYR A 215 11.50 -9.33 1.75
CA TYR A 215 12.57 -10.33 1.86
C TYR A 215 12.81 -10.84 3.29
N LEU A 216 12.25 -10.16 4.29
CA LEU A 216 12.48 -10.49 5.69
C LEU A 216 12.04 -11.91 6.09
N PRO A 217 10.87 -12.42 5.66
CA PRO A 217 10.48 -13.82 5.90
C PRO A 217 11.55 -14.84 5.49
N GLU A 218 12.07 -14.73 4.26
CA GLU A 218 13.05 -15.66 3.71
C GLU A 218 14.38 -15.56 4.48
N ALA A 219 14.81 -14.35 4.80
CA ALA A 219 16.02 -14.11 5.58
C ALA A 219 15.92 -14.72 7.00
N VAL A 220 14.75 -14.59 7.65
CA VAL A 220 14.49 -15.14 8.97
C VAL A 220 14.46 -16.67 8.94
N SER A 221 13.79 -17.27 7.96
CA SER A 221 13.79 -18.73 7.78
C SER A 221 15.21 -19.29 7.57
N HIS A 222 15.99 -18.71 6.64
CA HIS A 222 17.37 -19.13 6.42
C HIS A 222 18.28 -18.91 7.64
N SER A 223 18.02 -17.88 8.44
CA SER A 223 18.74 -17.63 9.70
C SER A 223 18.41 -18.69 10.74
N TYR A 224 17.13 -19.06 10.86
CA TYR A 224 16.67 -20.09 11.78
C TYR A 224 17.33 -21.44 11.47
N ASP A 225 17.29 -21.87 10.20
CA ASP A 225 17.88 -23.15 9.77
C ASP A 225 19.36 -23.26 10.14
N LYS A 226 20.11 -22.15 10.03
CA LYS A 226 21.53 -22.11 10.40
C LYS A 226 21.73 -22.16 11.91
N LEU A 227 20.97 -21.37 12.67
CA LEU A 227 21.13 -21.24 14.12
C LEU A 227 20.65 -22.49 14.88
N PHE A 228 19.65 -23.19 14.35
CA PHE A 228 18.96 -24.30 15.02
C PHE A 228 19.06 -25.63 14.26
N SER A 229 20.03 -25.75 13.34
CA SER A 229 20.33 -26.97 12.58
C SER A 229 20.55 -28.24 13.41
N HIS A 230 20.71 -28.11 14.73
CA HIS A 230 21.00 -29.20 15.67
C HIS A 230 19.79 -29.61 16.54
N ILE A 231 18.63 -28.95 16.38
CA ILE A 231 17.41 -29.26 17.15
C ILE A 231 16.60 -30.32 16.41
N ASP A 232 16.12 -31.32 17.16
CA ASP A 232 15.29 -32.41 16.65
C ASP A 232 13.99 -31.87 16.01
N PRO A 233 13.67 -32.23 14.76
CA PRO A 233 12.55 -31.66 13.99
C PRO A 233 11.18 -31.90 14.63
N ASP A 234 11.05 -32.91 15.50
CA ASP A 234 9.80 -33.27 16.15
C ASP A 234 9.42 -32.37 17.35
N SER A 235 10.36 -31.55 17.83
CA SER A 235 10.15 -30.61 18.97
C SER A 235 9.94 -29.15 18.56
N LEU A 236 9.93 -28.89 17.25
CA LEU A 236 10.16 -27.58 16.65
C LEU A 236 9.00 -26.56 16.55
N PRO A 237 7.69 -26.89 16.69
CA PRO A 237 6.65 -26.02 16.14
C PRO A 237 6.46 -24.68 16.88
N LEU A 238 6.54 -24.65 18.21
CA LEU A 238 6.19 -23.43 18.96
C LEU A 238 7.33 -22.39 19.01
N HIS A 239 8.58 -22.85 19.21
CA HIS A 239 9.74 -21.97 19.30
C HIS A 239 10.12 -21.37 17.94
N PHE A 240 9.97 -22.14 16.86
CA PHE A 240 10.12 -21.65 15.50
C PHE A 240 9.09 -20.56 15.20
N LEU A 241 7.82 -20.80 15.53
CA LEU A 241 6.75 -19.83 15.28
C LEU A 241 7.03 -18.53 16.05
N ALA A 242 7.32 -18.59 17.34
CA ALA A 242 7.63 -17.40 18.13
C ALA A 242 8.87 -16.63 17.64
N TYR A 243 9.91 -17.34 17.20
CA TYR A 243 11.10 -16.73 16.59
C TYR A 243 10.75 -16.05 15.28
N TYR A 244 10.15 -16.79 14.35
CA TYR A 244 9.77 -16.30 13.02
C TYR A 244 8.89 -15.05 13.12
N ASP A 245 7.91 -15.11 14.01
CA ASP A 245 6.97 -14.04 14.31
C ASP A 245 7.67 -12.79 14.82
N THR A 246 8.54 -12.95 15.82
CA THR A 246 9.25 -11.81 16.44
C THR A 246 10.22 -11.18 15.44
N PHE A 247 11.00 -11.98 14.72
CA PHE A 247 12.04 -11.49 13.83
C PHE A 247 11.54 -11.06 12.44
N THR A 248 10.30 -11.43 12.07
CA THR A 248 9.67 -10.95 10.84
C THR A 248 8.75 -9.75 11.11
N ILE A 249 7.82 -9.84 12.06
CA ILE A 249 6.81 -8.78 12.21
C ILE A 249 7.37 -7.53 12.87
N LEU A 250 8.20 -7.66 13.92
CA LEU A 250 8.69 -6.47 14.63
C LEU A 250 9.55 -5.58 13.73
N PRO A 251 10.58 -6.08 13.00
CA PRO A 251 11.38 -5.22 12.13
C PRO A 251 10.59 -4.69 10.95
N ALA A 252 9.68 -5.50 10.38
CA ALA A 252 8.83 -5.05 9.29
C ALA A 252 7.84 -3.95 9.73
N LEU A 253 7.28 -4.04 10.93
CA LEU A 253 6.46 -2.98 11.52
C LEU A 253 7.27 -1.69 11.73
N ILE A 254 8.48 -1.82 12.31
CA ILE A 254 9.40 -0.68 12.49
C ILE A 254 9.74 -0.03 11.15
N LEU A 255 10.05 -0.82 10.13
CA LEU A 255 10.41 -0.29 8.81
C LEU A 255 9.21 0.33 8.09
N ARG A 256 8.02 -0.26 8.25
CA ARG A 256 6.77 0.27 7.70
C ARG A 256 6.44 1.64 8.30
N MET A 257 6.43 1.69 9.62
CA MET A 257 6.04 2.89 10.37
C MET A 257 7.13 3.95 10.29
N GLY A 258 8.36 3.53 10.54
CA GLY A 258 9.53 4.40 10.53
C GLY A 258 9.85 4.93 9.15
N VAL A 259 9.81 4.12 8.08
CA VAL A 259 10.39 4.49 6.78
C VAL A 259 9.35 4.55 5.66
N VAL A 260 8.58 3.49 5.46
CA VAL A 260 7.63 3.40 4.32
C VAL A 260 6.56 4.49 4.43
N LEU A 261 6.00 4.69 5.62
CA LEU A 261 4.91 5.64 5.83
C LEU A 261 5.33 7.10 5.60
N PRO A 262 6.42 7.63 6.20
CA PRO A 262 6.84 8.99 5.89
C PRO A 262 7.32 9.16 4.44
N ALA A 263 7.94 8.14 3.85
CA ALA A 263 8.34 8.16 2.45
C ALA A 263 7.12 8.20 1.50
N SER A 264 6.05 7.45 1.80
CA SER A 264 4.83 7.47 0.99
C SER A 264 4.12 8.82 1.08
N ILE A 265 4.04 9.43 2.28
CA ILE A 265 3.50 10.78 2.45
C ILE A 265 4.27 11.79 1.60
N ALA A 266 5.61 11.75 1.65
CA ALA A 266 6.43 12.64 0.86
C ALA A 266 6.29 12.39 -0.64
N LEU A 267 6.23 11.13 -1.07
CA LEU A 267 6.00 10.77 -2.47
C LEU A 267 4.68 11.33 -2.98
N THR A 268 3.58 11.09 -2.27
CA THR A 268 2.24 11.59 -2.62
C THR A 268 2.21 13.12 -2.71
N LEU A 269 2.89 13.82 -1.78
CA LEU A 269 2.95 15.28 -1.81
C LEU A 269 3.76 15.82 -2.99
N VAL A 270 4.90 15.19 -3.30
CA VAL A 270 5.71 15.56 -4.48
C VAL A 270 4.92 15.28 -5.76
N GLU A 271 4.22 14.17 -5.86
CA GLU A 271 3.38 13.81 -6.99
C GLU A 271 2.22 14.81 -7.17
N ALA A 272 1.49 15.11 -6.11
CA ALA A 272 0.39 16.07 -6.14
C ALA A 272 0.85 17.48 -6.52
N ASN A 273 2.09 17.86 -6.21
CA ASN A 273 2.66 19.14 -6.61
C ASN A 273 2.88 19.26 -8.13
N PHE A 274 3.04 18.15 -8.84
CA PHE A 274 3.17 18.12 -10.29
C PHE A 274 1.85 18.04 -11.05
N LEU A 275 0.72 18.09 -10.34
CA LEU A 275 -0.58 18.15 -10.99
C LEU A 275 -0.68 19.44 -11.83
N PRO A 276 -1.04 19.36 -13.14
CA PRO A 276 -1.14 20.52 -14.00
C PRO A 276 -2.13 21.56 -13.45
N GLU A 277 -1.84 22.86 -13.61
CA GLU A 277 -2.72 23.93 -13.11
C GLU A 277 -4.10 23.96 -13.77
N SER A 278 -4.22 23.39 -14.98
CA SER A 278 -5.49 23.23 -15.69
C SER A 278 -6.39 22.16 -15.06
N GLU A 279 -5.81 21.27 -14.26
CA GLU A 279 -6.55 20.19 -13.62
C GLU A 279 -6.93 20.54 -12.20
N THR A 280 -8.05 19.98 -11.79
CA THR A 280 -8.70 20.41 -10.58
C THR A 280 -8.89 19.24 -9.64
N THR A 281 -8.70 19.46 -8.34
CA THR A 281 -8.65 18.36 -7.36
C THR A 281 -10.00 18.06 -6.73
N ILE A 282 -10.28 16.78 -6.47
CA ILE A 282 -11.48 16.28 -5.75
C ILE A 282 -11.30 16.35 -4.21
N VAL A 283 -10.11 16.68 -3.71
CA VAL A 283 -9.84 16.73 -2.26
C VAL A 283 -10.87 17.61 -1.52
N PRO A 284 -11.49 17.12 -0.42
CA PRO A 284 -12.47 17.88 0.35
C PRO A 284 -11.95 19.28 0.71
N ALA A 285 -12.79 20.28 0.48
CA ALA A 285 -12.48 21.67 0.76
C ALA A 285 -13.38 22.18 1.89
N ALA A 286 -12.78 22.77 2.94
CA ALA A 286 -13.46 23.83 3.67
C ALA A 286 -13.75 24.96 2.67
N LYS A 287 -15.04 25.33 2.56
CA LYS A 287 -15.68 26.32 1.69
C LYS A 287 -14.76 27.21 0.81
N ASP A 288 -15.10 27.25 -0.48
CA ASP A 288 -14.91 28.39 -1.40
C ASP A 288 -13.51 28.75 -1.94
N ARG A 289 -12.46 27.96 -1.71
CA ARG A 289 -11.23 28.08 -2.53
C ARG A 289 -10.75 26.75 -3.06
N ARG A 290 -10.81 26.53 -4.36
CA ARG A 290 -10.00 25.50 -5.04
C ARG A 290 -8.52 25.92 -4.97
N ALA A 291 -7.89 25.76 -3.81
CA ALA A 291 -6.50 26.13 -3.60
C ALA A 291 -5.58 25.26 -4.45
N ARG A 292 -4.61 25.90 -5.10
CA ARG A 292 -3.60 25.27 -5.96
C ARG A 292 -2.72 24.34 -5.11
N MET A 293 -2.81 23.03 -5.31
CA MET A 293 -2.00 22.08 -4.53
C MET A 293 -0.50 22.31 -4.71
N SER A 294 -0.08 22.74 -5.90
CA SER A 294 1.31 23.13 -6.19
C SER A 294 1.80 24.28 -5.30
N ALA A 295 0.97 25.29 -5.03
CA ALA A 295 1.34 26.41 -4.17
C ALA A 295 1.48 26.02 -2.69
N LEU A 296 0.73 25.00 -2.24
CA LEU A 296 0.73 24.53 -0.86
C LEU A 296 1.98 23.71 -0.51
N VAL A 297 2.51 22.96 -1.49
CA VAL A 297 3.59 21.99 -1.24
C VAL A 297 4.97 22.55 -1.66
N TRP A 298 5.03 23.52 -2.59
CA TRP A 298 6.29 24.04 -3.16
C TRP A 298 7.32 24.54 -2.13
N GLY A 299 6.88 25.21 -1.06
CA GLY A 299 7.76 25.73 -0.01
C GLY A 299 8.47 24.65 0.82
N LYS A 300 7.92 23.43 0.88
CA LYS A 300 8.48 22.31 1.64
C LYS A 300 9.30 21.33 0.79
N ILE A 301 9.12 21.30 -0.54
CA ILE A 301 9.81 20.35 -1.44
C ILE A 301 11.32 20.55 -1.48
N SER A 302 11.81 21.79 -1.26
CA SER A 302 13.24 22.06 -1.16
C SER A 302 13.92 21.23 -0.05
N LYS A 303 13.19 20.91 1.03
CA LYS A 303 13.68 20.07 2.13
C LYS A 303 13.77 18.60 1.74
N VAL A 304 12.90 18.07 0.87
CA VAL A 304 12.99 16.66 0.41
C VAL A 304 14.32 16.37 -0.29
N ARG A 305 14.94 17.38 -0.91
CA ARG A 305 16.27 17.28 -1.52
C ARG A 305 17.40 17.12 -0.49
N SER A 306 17.22 17.53 0.77
CA SER A 306 18.25 17.43 1.81
C SER A 306 18.38 16.02 2.41
N GLY A 307 17.77 15.01 1.79
CA GLY A 307 17.88 13.60 2.20
C GLY A 307 16.80 13.17 3.19
N PHE A 308 17.06 12.07 3.89
CA PHE A 308 16.10 11.37 4.75
C PHE A 308 15.48 12.26 5.83
N GLY A 309 16.28 13.10 6.51
CA GLY A 309 15.76 14.06 7.50
C GLY A 309 14.78 15.09 6.91
N GLY A 310 14.93 15.42 5.63
CA GLY A 310 14.02 16.31 4.91
C GLY A 310 12.64 15.71 4.66
N VAL A 311 12.57 14.38 4.50
CA VAL A 311 11.31 13.62 4.36
C VAL A 311 10.50 13.71 5.65
N TYR A 312 11.11 13.48 6.81
CA TYR A 312 10.40 13.65 8.09
C TYR A 312 10.02 15.10 8.37
N GLY A 313 10.82 16.06 7.92
CA GLY A 313 10.50 17.47 8.01
C GLY A 313 9.25 17.86 7.20
N LEU A 314 8.86 17.05 6.22
CA LEU A 314 7.64 17.24 5.43
C LEU A 314 6.40 16.69 6.16
N VAL A 315 6.58 15.60 6.92
CA VAL A 315 5.50 14.81 7.50
C VAL A 315 4.98 15.43 8.79
N ARG A 316 3.72 15.82 8.78
CA ARG A 316 3.03 16.29 9.99
C ARG A 316 2.74 15.11 10.92
N ARG A 317 3.03 15.29 12.22
CA ARG A 317 2.77 14.26 13.26
C ARG A 317 1.31 13.80 13.28
N SER A 318 0.34 14.71 13.14
CA SER A 318 -1.09 14.34 13.15
C SER A 318 -1.47 13.49 11.94
N THR A 319 -1.02 13.86 10.73
CA THR A 319 -1.25 13.10 9.49
C THR A 319 -0.65 11.71 9.58
N TYR A 320 0.56 11.61 10.15
CA TYR A 320 1.21 10.33 10.42
C TYR A 320 0.37 9.43 11.35
N PHE A 321 -0.12 9.96 12.48
CA PHE A 321 -0.98 9.17 13.39
C PHE A 321 -2.32 8.79 12.75
N TRP A 322 -2.92 9.65 11.93
CA TRP A 322 -4.17 9.32 11.22
C TRP A 322 -3.96 8.24 10.17
N LEU A 323 -2.83 8.26 9.45
CA LEU A 323 -2.49 7.19 8.52
C LEU A 323 -2.19 5.87 9.25
N TRP A 324 -1.58 5.92 10.44
CA TRP A 324 -1.44 4.73 11.27
C TRP A 324 -2.81 4.15 11.65
N GLU A 325 -3.73 4.99 12.11
CA GLU A 325 -5.12 4.61 12.40
C GLU A 325 -5.79 3.98 11.16
N LEU A 326 -5.56 4.56 9.97
CA LEU A 326 -6.08 4.03 8.71
C LEU A 326 -5.49 2.67 8.34
N HIS A 327 -4.19 2.47 8.54
CA HIS A 327 -3.53 1.19 8.30
C HIS A 327 -4.01 0.10 9.26
N LEU A 328 -4.30 0.44 10.53
CA LEU A 328 -4.93 -0.48 11.47
C LEU A 328 -6.34 -0.89 11.00
N LYS A 329 -7.16 0.07 10.58
CA LYS A 329 -8.51 -0.22 10.04
C LYS A 329 -8.45 -1.12 8.81
N ARG A 330 -7.51 -0.84 7.89
CA ARG A 330 -7.24 -1.68 6.72
C ARG A 330 -6.89 -3.11 7.13
N GLY A 331 -5.98 -3.26 8.10
CA GLY A 331 -5.55 -4.55 8.60
C GLY A 331 -6.72 -5.35 9.17
N PHE A 332 -7.48 -4.75 10.08
CA PHE A 332 -8.64 -5.39 10.69
C PHE A 332 -9.69 -5.83 9.66
N LEU A 333 -10.02 -4.96 8.70
CA LEU A 333 -11.00 -5.29 7.65
C LEU A 333 -10.52 -6.47 6.79
N ARG A 334 -9.23 -6.48 6.44
CA ARG A 334 -8.63 -7.58 5.69
C ARG A 334 -8.67 -8.89 6.48
N THR A 335 -8.26 -8.89 7.75
CA THR A 335 -8.36 -10.07 8.63
C THR A 335 -9.77 -10.63 8.69
N ALA A 336 -10.77 -9.74 8.79
CA ALA A 336 -12.17 -10.14 8.82
C ALA A 336 -12.60 -10.81 7.51
N CYS A 337 -12.18 -10.28 6.36
CA CYS A 337 -12.44 -10.89 5.05
C CYS A 337 -11.75 -12.25 4.90
N ASP A 338 -10.49 -12.37 5.31
CA ASP A 338 -9.73 -13.62 5.25
C ASP A 338 -10.38 -14.68 6.15
N LEU A 339 -10.82 -14.30 7.35
CA LEU A 339 -11.54 -15.20 8.26
C LEU A 339 -12.87 -15.68 7.67
N LEU A 340 -13.64 -14.77 7.06
CA LEU A 340 -14.89 -15.12 6.39
C LEU A 340 -14.65 -16.09 5.23
N ALA A 341 -13.63 -15.83 4.39
CA ALA A 341 -13.27 -16.72 3.29
C ALA A 341 -12.90 -18.12 3.79
N LEU A 342 -12.09 -18.21 4.85
CA LEU A 342 -11.73 -19.48 5.49
C LEU A 342 -12.96 -20.24 6.02
N THR A 343 -13.86 -19.56 6.72
CA THR A 343 -15.08 -20.19 7.26
C THR A 343 -16.03 -20.69 6.17
N LEU A 344 -16.15 -19.93 5.07
CA LEU A 344 -16.97 -20.35 3.91
C LEU A 344 -16.33 -21.55 3.20
N GLY A 345 -15.00 -21.54 3.05
CA GLY A 345 -14.25 -22.65 2.48
C GLY A 345 -14.42 -23.94 3.30
N SER A 346 -14.36 -23.86 4.63
CA SER A 346 -14.58 -25.03 5.49
C SER A 346 -16.01 -25.56 5.42
N MET A 347 -17.02 -24.67 5.42
CA MET A 347 -18.43 -25.09 5.29
C MET A 347 -18.70 -25.78 3.94
N LEU A 348 -18.08 -25.30 2.86
CA LEU A 348 -18.26 -25.90 1.54
C LEU A 348 -17.64 -27.30 1.48
N LEU A 349 -16.45 -27.47 2.06
CA LEU A 349 -15.79 -28.77 2.19
C LEU A 349 -16.62 -29.79 2.99
N ASP A 350 -17.37 -29.33 3.98
CA ASP A 350 -18.24 -30.21 4.78
C ASP A 350 -19.55 -30.55 4.04
N LEU A 351 -19.97 -29.77 3.04
CA LEU A 351 -21.13 -30.05 2.19
C LEU A 351 -20.81 -31.02 1.03
N GLU A 352 -19.55 -31.10 0.62
CA GLU A 352 -19.09 -32.01 -0.44
C GLU A 352 -18.78 -33.43 0.05
N LYS A 353 -18.67 -33.63 1.38
CA LYS A 353 -18.50 -34.94 2.03
C LYS A 353 -19.86 -35.54 2.37
#